data_AF-A0A356B539-F1
#
_entry.id   AF-A0A356B539-F1
#
_cell.length_a   1.000
_cell.length_b   1.000
_cell.length_c   1.000
_cell.angle_alpha   90.00
_cell.angle_beta   90.00
_cell.angle_gamma   90.00
#
_symmetry.space_group_name_H-M   'P 1'
#
loop_
_entity.id
_entity.type
_entity.pdbx_description
1 polymer ?
#
loop_
_entity_poly.entity_id
_entity_poly.type
_entity_poly.pdbx_seq_one_letter_code
_entity_poly.pdbx_strand_id
1 'polypeptide(L)'
;MTIKPIKTFDTISQRIIYGLNFMYSEFVPIESEKANEQGQQKLHRLMGQIIDKLYETPKLLNLADNADEAYDWYAINNTNPELDKVYKSIFKCFFDFYKFLYISFLWGETNDNYLSISNTVLKENKTSYKPQYKILLKEIGIDIEKGGTEIIVIAENDIIQSFRLLAEKIPVNINPWTPYALINFACCSFTGNFNFLLTRVDNVAGLNGLLLEIQNN
;
A
#
# COMPACT_ATOMS: atom_id res chain seq x y z
N MET A 1 3.14 -12.16 -6.93
CA MET A 1 1.95 -12.62 -6.19
C MET A 1 1.06 -13.40 -7.12
N THR A 2 0.53 -14.55 -6.67
CA THR A 2 -0.43 -15.35 -7.44
C THR A 2 -1.84 -14.97 -7.01
N ILE A 3 -2.58 -14.32 -7.90
CA ILE A 3 -3.98 -13.98 -7.63
C ILE A 3 -4.82 -15.23 -7.79
N LYS A 4 -5.38 -15.69 -6.68
CA LYS A 4 -6.28 -16.83 -6.67
C LYS A 4 -7.71 -16.34 -6.88
N PRO A 5 -8.55 -17.05 -7.66
CA PRO A 5 -9.98 -16.81 -7.62
C PRO A 5 -10.50 -17.16 -6.22
N ILE A 6 -10.69 -16.15 -5.37
CA ILE A 6 -11.22 -16.34 -4.03
C ILE A 6 -12.74 -16.20 -4.08
N LYS A 7 -13.45 -17.27 -3.68
CA LYS A 7 -14.92 -17.27 -3.59
C LYS A 7 -15.45 -16.76 -2.25
N THR A 8 -14.64 -16.79 -1.19
CA THR A 8 -15.02 -16.43 0.19
C THR A 8 -13.83 -15.90 0.97
N PHE A 9 -14.03 -14.86 1.79
CA PHE A 9 -13.03 -14.35 2.73
C PHE A 9 -13.45 -14.73 4.16
N ASP A 10 -12.50 -14.82 5.09
CA ASP A 10 -12.83 -15.07 6.50
C ASP A 10 -13.21 -13.77 7.22
N THR A 11 -12.60 -12.65 6.81
CA THR A 11 -12.81 -11.33 7.42
C THR A 11 -12.98 -10.21 6.40
N ILE A 12 -13.65 -9.14 6.80
CA ILE A 12 -13.76 -7.90 6.02
C ILE A 12 -12.36 -7.34 5.68
N SER A 13 -11.40 -7.45 6.60
CA SER A 13 -10.02 -7.00 6.36
C SER A 13 -9.36 -7.76 5.21
N GLN A 14 -9.48 -9.10 5.16
CA GLN A 14 -8.96 -9.89 4.05
C GLN A 14 -9.59 -9.49 2.71
N ARG A 15 -10.92 -9.27 2.67
CA ARG A 15 -11.61 -8.79 1.47
C ARG A 15 -11.03 -7.47 0.96
N ILE A 16 -10.83 -6.50 1.85
CA ILE A 16 -10.26 -5.19 1.49
C ILE A 16 -8.81 -5.35 1.00
N ILE A 17 -8.00 -6.14 1.71
CA ILE A 17 -6.58 -6.37 1.38
C ILE A 17 -6.43 -7.10 0.05
N TYR A 18 -7.32 -8.05 -0.24
CA TYR A 18 -7.36 -8.73 -1.52
C TYR A 18 -7.53 -7.74 -2.68
N GLY A 19 -8.31 -6.67 -2.50
CA GLY A 19 -8.41 -5.58 -3.48
C GLY A 19 -7.06 -4.91 -3.75
N LEU A 20 -6.24 -4.66 -2.72
CA LEU A 20 -4.89 -4.12 -2.88
C LEU A 20 -3.94 -5.12 -3.55
N ASN A 21 -4.01 -6.40 -3.21
CA ASN A 21 -3.26 -7.46 -3.88
C ASN A 21 -3.63 -7.53 -5.37
N PHE A 22 -4.93 -7.46 -5.66
CA PHE A 22 -5.44 -7.41 -7.02
C PHE A 22 -4.98 -6.17 -7.78
N MET A 23 -4.80 -5.03 -7.11
CA MET A 23 -4.26 -3.81 -7.71
C MET A 23 -2.74 -3.74 -7.72
N TYR A 24 -2.05 -4.69 -7.07
CA TYR A 24 -0.61 -4.65 -6.93
C TYR A 24 0.09 -4.69 -8.28
N SER A 25 0.98 -3.72 -8.51
CA SER A 25 1.57 -3.47 -9.82
C SER A 25 2.40 -4.66 -10.29
N GLU A 26 2.38 -4.93 -11.59
CA GLU A 26 3.49 -5.68 -12.19
C GLU A 26 4.78 -4.87 -12.07
N PHE A 27 5.91 -5.56 -11.89
CA PHE A 27 7.20 -4.89 -11.76
C PHE A 27 7.63 -4.33 -13.11
N VAL A 28 7.64 -3.00 -13.21
CA VAL A 28 8.17 -2.27 -14.35
C VAL A 28 9.12 -1.21 -13.78
N PRO A 29 10.44 -1.38 -13.95
CA PRO A 29 11.41 -0.41 -13.44
C PRO A 29 11.38 0.87 -14.26
N ILE A 30 11.91 1.94 -13.67
CA ILE A 30 12.17 3.20 -14.35
C ILE A 30 13.64 3.58 -14.23
N GLU A 31 14.16 4.30 -15.22
CA GLU A 31 15.50 4.86 -15.13
C GLU A 31 15.55 5.95 -14.06
N SER A 32 16.56 5.88 -13.19
CA SER A 32 16.79 6.85 -12.12
C SER A 32 18.24 6.84 -11.68
N GLU A 33 18.79 8.03 -11.41
CA GLU A 33 20.12 8.19 -10.79
C GLU A 33 20.11 7.80 -9.30
N LYS A 34 18.93 7.78 -8.66
CA LYS A 34 18.79 7.52 -7.21
C LYS A 34 18.72 6.03 -6.89
N ALA A 35 18.02 5.26 -7.72
CA ALA A 35 17.77 3.84 -7.46
C ALA A 35 17.89 3.01 -8.74
N ASN A 36 18.72 1.97 -8.66
CA ASN A 36 18.87 1.00 -9.74
C ASN A 36 17.70 0.01 -9.78
N GLU A 37 17.62 -0.77 -10.87
CA GLU A 37 16.56 -1.78 -11.06
C GLU A 37 16.51 -2.81 -9.93
N GLN A 38 17.67 -3.24 -9.43
CA GLN A 38 17.75 -4.23 -8.36
C GLN A 38 17.11 -3.72 -7.05
N GLY A 39 17.38 -2.47 -6.67
CA GLY A 39 16.75 -1.81 -5.53
C GLY A 39 15.25 -1.67 -5.71
N GLN A 40 14.81 -1.24 -6.90
CA GLN A 40 13.39 -1.13 -7.23
C GLN A 40 12.68 -2.49 -7.14
N GLN A 41 13.32 -3.56 -7.60
CA GLN A 41 12.78 -4.92 -7.54
C GLN A 41 12.74 -5.47 -6.11
N LYS A 42 13.77 -5.18 -5.29
CA LYS A 42 13.76 -5.51 -3.85
C LYS A 42 12.60 -4.80 -3.16
N LEU A 43 12.45 -3.49 -3.37
CA LEU A 43 11.35 -2.72 -2.79
C LEU A 43 9.99 -3.27 -3.22
N HIS A 44 9.80 -3.55 -4.51
CA HIS A 44 8.57 -4.15 -5.03
C HIS A 44 8.26 -5.46 -4.28
N ARG A 45 9.22 -6.36 -4.15
CA ARG A 45 9.02 -7.59 -3.38
C ARG A 45 8.62 -7.31 -1.92
N LEU A 46 9.29 -6.39 -1.24
CA LEU A 46 9.02 -6.03 0.15
C LEU A 46 7.61 -5.43 0.33
N MET A 47 7.21 -4.50 -0.54
CA MET A 47 5.88 -3.90 -0.53
C MET A 47 4.79 -4.94 -0.79
N GLY A 48 5.07 -5.93 -1.65
CA GLY A 48 4.20 -7.09 -1.84
C GLY A 48 4.07 -7.95 -0.59
N GLN A 49 5.19 -8.21 0.10
CA GLN A 49 5.20 -8.95 1.36
C GLN A 49 4.41 -8.24 2.47
N ILE A 50 4.36 -6.90 2.50
CA ILE A 50 3.47 -6.16 3.41
C ILE A 50 2.01 -6.58 3.20
N ILE A 51 1.56 -6.61 1.94
CA ILE A 51 0.17 -6.95 1.59
C ILE A 51 -0.10 -8.41 1.96
N ASP A 52 0.80 -9.33 1.61
CA ASP A 52 0.67 -10.75 1.94
C ASP A 52 0.59 -10.97 3.47
N LYS A 53 1.48 -10.33 4.24
CA LYS A 53 1.50 -10.42 5.71
C LYS A 53 0.22 -9.85 6.34
N LEU A 54 -0.29 -8.73 5.81
CA LEU A 54 -1.55 -8.16 6.30
C LEU A 54 -2.75 -9.02 5.91
N TYR A 55 -2.72 -9.66 4.75
CA TYR A 55 -3.76 -10.61 4.33
C TYR A 55 -3.82 -11.81 5.28
N GLU A 56 -2.65 -12.35 5.66
CA GLU A 56 -2.54 -13.47 6.60
C GLU A 56 -2.87 -13.06 8.04
N THR A 57 -2.36 -11.91 8.49
CA THR A 57 -2.49 -11.43 9.87
C THR A 57 -2.89 -9.94 9.92
N PRO A 58 -4.17 -9.60 9.69
CA PRO A 58 -4.65 -8.21 9.70
C PRO A 58 -4.36 -7.45 11.01
N LYS A 59 -4.25 -8.17 12.12
CA LYS A 59 -3.95 -7.61 13.45
C LYS A 59 -2.57 -6.96 13.54
N LEU A 60 -1.64 -7.25 12.63
CA LEU A 60 -0.33 -6.56 12.56
C LEU A 60 -0.46 -5.05 12.38
N LEU A 61 -1.58 -4.57 11.82
CA LEU A 61 -1.90 -3.15 11.70
C LEU A 61 -3.15 -2.75 12.50
N ASN A 62 -3.54 -3.56 13.51
CA ASN A 62 -4.78 -3.38 14.28
C ASN A 62 -6.03 -3.28 13.40
N LEU A 63 -6.07 -4.02 12.29
CA LEU A 63 -7.26 -4.10 11.46
C LEU A 63 -8.33 -4.97 12.14
N ALA A 64 -9.59 -4.65 11.86
CA ALA A 64 -10.72 -5.34 12.47
C ALA A 64 -10.80 -6.80 11.98
N ASP A 65 -11.12 -7.72 12.88
CA ASP A 65 -11.27 -9.16 12.61
C ASP A 65 -12.74 -9.59 12.51
N ASN A 66 -13.64 -8.65 12.22
CA ASN A 66 -15.03 -8.94 11.91
C ASN A 66 -15.11 -10.00 10.80
N ALA A 67 -16.01 -10.97 11.01
CA ALA A 67 -16.39 -11.94 10.00
C ALA A 67 -16.71 -11.24 8.68
N ASP A 68 -16.37 -11.89 7.57
CA ASP A 68 -16.59 -11.33 6.25
C ASP A 68 -18.07 -10.96 6.02
N GLU A 69 -18.28 -9.72 5.62
CA GLU A 69 -19.59 -9.17 5.28
C GLU A 69 -19.38 -8.17 4.13
N ALA A 70 -20.20 -8.30 3.10
CA ALA A 70 -20.16 -7.46 1.91
C ALA A 70 -21.50 -6.76 1.70
N TYR A 71 -21.45 -5.57 1.12
CA TYR A 71 -22.66 -4.95 0.59
C TYR A 71 -23.21 -5.78 -0.56
N ASP A 72 -24.53 -5.95 -0.58
CA ASP A 72 -25.20 -6.37 -1.80
C ASP A 72 -24.89 -5.39 -2.93
N TRP A 73 -24.78 -5.89 -4.15
CA TRP A 73 -24.40 -5.08 -5.32
C TRP A 73 -25.35 -3.89 -5.60
N TYR A 74 -26.58 -3.95 -5.08
CA TYR A 74 -27.60 -2.90 -5.18
C TYR A 74 -27.74 -2.03 -3.92
N ALA A 75 -27.05 -2.37 -2.82
CA ALA A 75 -27.18 -1.66 -1.56
C ALA A 75 -26.38 -0.36 -1.57
N ILE A 76 -27.01 0.73 -1.12
CA ILE A 76 -26.32 2.01 -0.88
C ILE A 76 -25.62 1.91 0.49
N ASN A 77 -24.38 2.42 0.62
CA ASN A 77 -23.58 2.26 1.85
C ASN A 77 -24.29 2.70 3.16
N ASN A 78 -25.26 3.60 3.09
CA ASN A 78 -26.03 4.08 4.24
C ASN A 78 -27.11 3.10 4.74
N THR A 79 -27.36 1.98 4.04
CA THR A 79 -28.31 0.95 4.49
C THR A 79 -27.75 0.08 5.61
N ASN A 80 -26.42 0.00 5.76
CA ASN A 80 -25.75 -0.66 6.88
C ASN A 80 -24.63 0.23 7.46
N PRO A 81 -24.99 1.16 8.36
CA PRO A 81 -24.04 2.11 8.95
C PRO A 81 -22.93 1.46 9.79
N GLU A 82 -23.20 0.31 10.42
CA GLU A 82 -22.18 -0.40 11.21
C GLU A 82 -21.13 -1.04 10.31
N LEU A 83 -21.56 -1.65 9.20
CA LEU A 83 -20.64 -2.16 8.18
C LEU A 83 -19.80 -1.02 7.59
N ASP A 84 -20.42 0.13 7.28
CA ASP A 84 -19.73 1.30 6.72
C ASP A 84 -18.62 1.82 7.66
N LYS A 85 -18.89 1.85 8.96
CA LYS A 85 -17.89 2.21 9.98
C LYS A 85 -16.71 1.24 9.97
N VAL A 86 -16.95 -0.06 9.86
CA VAL A 86 -15.87 -1.08 9.81
C VAL A 86 -15.00 -0.89 8.57
N TYR A 87 -15.60 -0.80 7.38
CA TYR A 87 -14.87 -0.57 6.13
C TYR A 87 -14.05 0.72 6.19
N LYS A 88 -14.66 1.85 6.60
CA LYS A 88 -13.96 3.14 6.73
C LYS A 88 -12.81 3.07 7.74
N SER A 89 -12.98 2.36 8.85
CA SER A 89 -11.92 2.18 9.84
C SER A 89 -10.72 1.42 9.26
N ILE A 90 -10.97 0.33 8.53
CA ILE A 90 -9.93 -0.46 7.86
C ILE A 90 -9.20 0.38 6.82
N PHE A 91 -9.94 1.04 5.90
CA PHE A 91 -9.35 1.92 4.89
C PHE A 91 -8.53 3.05 5.52
N LYS A 92 -9.04 3.65 6.59
CA LYS A 92 -8.31 4.70 7.31
C LYS A 92 -7.00 4.17 7.90
N CYS A 93 -7.00 2.98 8.48
CA CYS A 93 -5.79 2.41 9.06
C CYS A 93 -4.72 2.13 7.99
N PHE A 94 -5.14 1.55 6.85
CA PHE A 94 -4.29 1.36 5.67
C PHE A 94 -3.72 2.66 5.14
N PHE A 95 -4.59 3.65 4.94
CA PHE A 95 -4.21 4.95 4.43
C PHE A 95 -3.22 5.65 5.37
N ASP A 96 -3.47 5.65 6.68
CA ASP A 96 -2.57 6.24 7.67
C ASP A 96 -1.18 5.57 7.63
N PHE A 97 -1.09 4.26 7.41
CA PHE A 97 0.17 3.52 7.29
C PHE A 97 0.95 3.90 6.04
N TYR A 98 0.33 3.79 4.85
CA TYR A 98 1.00 4.14 3.60
C TYR A 98 1.32 5.63 3.52
N LYS A 99 0.48 6.49 4.11
CA LYS A 99 0.76 7.92 4.23
C LYS A 99 1.97 8.18 5.11
N PHE A 100 2.12 7.47 6.23
CA PHE A 100 3.33 7.56 7.05
C PHE A 100 4.58 7.19 6.25
N LEU A 101 4.57 6.06 5.54
CA LEU A 101 5.70 5.65 4.69
C LEU A 101 6.00 6.69 3.61
N TYR A 102 4.97 7.08 2.84
CA TYR A 102 5.09 8.07 1.77
C TYR A 102 5.70 9.39 2.26
N ILE A 103 5.17 9.97 3.34
CA ILE A 103 5.69 11.23 3.90
C ILE A 103 7.11 11.04 4.43
N SER A 104 7.41 9.90 5.07
CA SER A 104 8.74 9.59 5.57
C SER A 104 9.77 9.59 4.45
N PHE A 105 9.50 8.90 3.35
CA PHE A 105 10.46 8.79 2.24
C PHE A 105 10.49 10.00 1.32
N LEU A 106 9.41 10.79 1.26
CA LEU A 106 9.38 12.04 0.51
C LEU A 106 10.17 13.16 1.20
N TRP A 107 10.00 13.30 2.53
CA TRP A 107 10.51 14.46 3.27
C TRP A 107 11.62 14.15 4.27
N GLY A 108 11.87 12.87 4.56
CA GLY A 108 12.95 12.46 5.46
C GLY A 108 14.32 12.72 4.86
N GLU A 109 15.31 12.88 5.72
CA GLU A 109 16.72 13.01 5.37
C GLU A 109 17.36 11.62 5.33
N THR A 110 18.10 11.32 4.27
CA THR A 110 18.76 10.02 4.11
C THR A 110 20.22 10.11 4.46
N ASN A 111 20.68 9.08 5.13
CA ASN A 111 22.08 8.71 5.28
C ASN A 111 22.25 7.25 4.81
N ASP A 112 23.47 6.78 4.61
CA ASP A 112 23.77 5.53 3.89
C ASP A 112 22.85 4.36 4.23
N ASN A 113 22.56 4.11 5.51
CA ASN A 113 21.75 2.96 5.95
C ASN A 113 20.48 3.33 6.73
N TYR A 114 20.09 4.60 6.74
CA TYR A 114 18.88 5.03 7.44
C TYR A 114 18.26 6.30 6.86
N LEU A 115 16.97 6.47 7.12
CA LEU A 115 16.24 7.69 6.87
C LEU A 115 15.74 8.24 8.20
N SER A 116 15.97 9.52 8.48
CA SER A 116 15.37 10.21 9.63
C SER A 116 14.29 11.18 9.16
N ILE A 117 13.16 11.21 9.87
CA ILE A 117 12.11 12.23 9.68
C ILE A 117 11.71 12.85 11.01
N SER A 118 11.65 14.17 11.06
CA SER A 118 11.23 14.89 12.26
C SER A 118 9.74 14.71 12.56
N ASN A 119 9.40 14.68 13.85
CA ASN A 119 8.00 14.67 14.30
C ASN A 119 7.24 15.94 13.86
N THR A 120 7.94 17.05 13.62
CA THR A 120 7.35 18.30 13.12
C THR A 120 6.84 18.12 11.69
N VAL A 121 7.67 17.57 10.79
CA VAL A 121 7.27 17.31 9.39
C VAL A 121 6.10 16.33 9.32
N LEU A 122 6.10 15.28 10.14
CA LEU A 122 4.98 14.33 10.22
C LEU A 122 3.67 15.06 10.62
N LYS A 123 3.72 15.94 11.63
CA LYS A 123 2.56 16.72 12.10
C LYS A 123 2.04 17.68 11.03
N GLU A 124 2.92 18.42 10.36
CA GLU A 124 2.57 19.34 9.27
C GLU A 124 1.85 18.61 8.13
N ASN A 125 2.28 17.38 7.83
CA ASN A 125 1.68 16.52 6.82
C ASN A 125 0.48 15.71 7.34
N LYS A 126 -0.01 15.98 8.56
CA LYS A 126 -1.16 15.30 9.19
C LYS A 126 -0.98 13.77 9.21
N THR A 127 0.17 13.30 9.64
CA THR A 127 0.49 11.88 9.82
C THR A 127 1.30 11.68 11.11
N SER A 128 1.40 10.45 11.58
CA SER A 128 2.16 10.11 12.78
C SER A 128 2.62 8.66 12.75
N TYR A 129 3.74 8.39 13.42
CA TYR A 129 4.18 7.03 13.70
C TYR A 129 3.25 6.35 14.71
N LYS A 130 2.93 5.07 14.45
CA LYS A 130 2.22 4.20 15.38
C LYS A 130 3.07 2.94 15.65
N PRO A 131 3.13 2.41 16.89
CA PRO A 131 3.98 1.27 17.24
C PRO A 131 3.81 0.03 16.34
N GLN A 132 2.59 -0.23 15.88
CA GLN A 132 2.29 -1.35 14.98
C GLN A 132 3.03 -1.25 13.62
N TYR A 133 3.42 -0.05 13.18
CA TYR A 133 4.18 0.11 11.94
C TYR A 133 5.56 -0.54 12.06
N LYS A 134 6.22 -0.42 13.23
CA LYS A 134 7.48 -1.12 13.50
C LYS A 134 7.31 -2.62 13.50
N ILE A 135 6.24 -3.13 14.12
CA ILE A 135 5.95 -4.58 14.19
C ILE A 135 5.83 -5.14 12.77
N LEU A 136 5.00 -4.52 11.94
CA LEU A 136 4.76 -4.94 10.56
C LEU A 136 6.02 -4.84 9.69
N LEU A 137 6.75 -3.72 9.75
CA LEU A 137 7.93 -3.52 8.90
C LEU A 137 9.11 -4.41 9.30
N LYS A 138 9.21 -4.76 10.59
CA LYS A 138 10.26 -5.67 11.07
C LYS A 138 10.11 -7.08 10.49
N GLU A 139 8.88 -7.53 10.22
CA GLU A 139 8.60 -8.82 9.55
C GLU A 139 9.19 -8.92 8.14
N ILE A 140 9.53 -7.78 7.53
CA ILE A 140 10.10 -7.70 6.18
C ILE A 140 11.50 -7.09 6.17
N GLY A 141 12.17 -7.02 7.32
CA GLY A 141 13.56 -6.57 7.43
C GLY A 141 13.75 -5.05 7.43
N ILE A 142 12.72 -4.25 7.70
CA ILE A 142 12.82 -2.79 7.88
C ILE A 142 12.59 -2.48 9.35
N ASP A 143 13.56 -1.88 10.03
CA ASP A 143 13.39 -1.45 11.43
C ASP A 143 12.96 0.02 11.51
N ILE A 144 12.25 0.36 12.59
CA ILE A 144 11.94 1.73 12.95
C ILE A 144 12.35 1.98 14.40
N GLU A 145 13.15 3.02 14.61
CA GLU A 145 13.46 3.55 15.93
C GLU A 145 12.74 4.88 16.16
N LYS A 146 12.09 5.01 17.32
CA LYS A 146 11.48 6.28 17.73
C LYS A 146 12.47 7.05 18.59
N GLY A 147 13.04 8.10 18.03
CA GLY A 147 13.78 9.11 18.77
C GLY A 147 12.84 10.08 19.49
N GLY A 148 13.41 10.97 20.32
CA GLY A 148 12.64 12.00 21.01
C GLY A 148 11.95 12.96 20.02
N THR A 149 12.71 13.48 19.06
CA THR A 149 12.26 14.48 18.08
C THR A 149 12.03 13.93 16.67
N GLU A 150 12.45 12.70 16.41
CA GLU A 150 12.50 12.10 15.07
C GLU A 150 12.11 10.62 15.08
N ILE A 151 11.80 10.11 13.90
CA ILE A 151 11.59 8.70 13.61
C ILE A 151 12.68 8.27 12.62
N ILE A 152 13.40 7.20 12.95
CA ILE A 152 14.49 6.66 12.14
C ILE A 152 14.04 5.35 11.53
N VAL A 153 14.09 5.25 10.20
CA VAL A 153 13.81 4.04 9.43
C VAL A 153 15.14 3.44 8.98
N ILE A 154 15.39 2.18 9.29
CA ILE A 154 16.66 1.48 9.02
C ILE A 154 16.41 0.38 8.00
N ALA A 155 17.12 0.43 6.87
CA ALA A 155 17.05 -0.54 5.77
C ALA A 155 18.31 -0.41 4.88
N GLU A 156 18.49 -1.35 3.93
CA GLU A 156 19.54 -1.23 2.91
C GLU A 156 19.35 0.07 2.10
N ASN A 157 20.46 0.73 1.72
CA ASN A 157 20.43 2.00 0.98
C ASN A 157 19.58 1.91 -0.30
N ASP A 158 19.70 0.80 -1.04
CA ASP A 158 18.96 0.60 -2.29
C ASP A 158 17.44 0.55 -2.08
N ILE A 159 16.98 -0.02 -0.95
CA ILE A 159 15.57 0.01 -0.54
C ILE A 159 15.15 1.45 -0.20
N ILE A 160 15.96 2.17 0.57
CA ILE A 160 15.69 3.56 0.99
C ILE A 160 15.55 4.48 -0.24
N GLN A 161 16.52 4.42 -1.16
CA GLN A 161 16.47 5.23 -2.38
C GLN A 161 15.31 4.84 -3.29
N SER A 162 14.98 3.55 -3.38
CA SER A 162 13.82 3.09 -4.16
C SER A 162 12.51 3.58 -3.58
N PHE A 163 12.39 3.64 -2.26
CA PHE A 163 11.19 4.18 -1.60
C PHE A 163 11.06 5.67 -1.88
N ARG A 164 12.17 6.41 -1.80
CA ARG A 164 12.18 7.84 -2.15
C ARG A 164 11.79 8.06 -3.60
N LEU A 165 12.37 7.30 -4.53
CA LEU A 165 12.00 7.36 -5.94
C LEU A 165 10.49 7.12 -6.13
N LEU A 166 9.94 6.10 -5.46
CA LEU A 166 8.50 5.81 -5.52
C LEU A 166 7.66 6.96 -4.97
N ALA A 167 8.07 7.55 -3.85
CA ALA A 167 7.36 8.68 -3.24
C ALA A 167 7.37 9.92 -4.15
N GLU A 168 8.51 10.25 -4.77
CA GLU A 168 8.65 11.42 -5.65
C GLU A 168 7.81 11.33 -6.93
N LYS A 169 7.39 10.13 -7.33
CA LYS A 169 6.55 9.92 -8.53
C LYS A 169 5.06 10.14 -8.30
N ILE A 170 4.64 10.38 -7.06
CA ILE A 170 3.23 10.52 -6.72
C ILE A 170 2.87 12.00 -6.60
N PRO A 171 1.78 12.47 -7.24
CA PRO A 171 1.39 13.87 -7.15
C PRO A 171 1.11 14.29 -5.70
N VAL A 172 1.67 15.43 -5.31
CA VAL A 172 1.95 15.85 -3.92
C VAL A 172 0.69 16.17 -3.07
N ASN A 173 -0.51 16.21 -3.66
CA ASN A 173 -1.75 16.57 -2.96
C ASN A 173 -2.52 15.35 -2.44
N ILE A 174 -1.99 14.72 -1.37
CA ILE A 174 -2.68 13.62 -0.68
C ILE A 174 -3.53 14.19 0.46
N ASN A 175 -4.85 14.06 0.34
CA ASN A 175 -5.78 14.41 1.41
C ASN A 175 -6.63 13.19 1.83
N PRO A 176 -7.25 13.21 3.03
CA PRO A 176 -8.06 12.09 3.53
C PRO A 176 -9.27 11.72 2.64
N TRP A 177 -9.68 12.61 1.74
CA TRP A 177 -10.80 12.42 0.81
C TRP A 177 -10.37 11.84 -0.54
N THR A 178 -9.06 11.67 -0.76
CA THR A 178 -8.46 11.10 -1.97
C THR A 178 -7.54 9.94 -1.61
N PRO A 179 -8.05 8.86 -0.97
CA PRO A 179 -7.24 7.71 -0.60
C PRO A 179 -6.55 7.05 -1.83
N TYR A 180 -7.17 7.17 -3.01
CA TYR A 180 -6.60 6.74 -4.28
C TYR A 180 -5.31 7.49 -4.65
N ALA A 181 -5.04 8.67 -4.08
CA ALA A 181 -3.80 9.41 -4.35
C ALA A 181 -2.54 8.62 -3.94
N LEU A 182 -2.67 7.71 -2.97
CA LEU A 182 -1.59 6.81 -2.55
C LEU A 182 -1.62 5.43 -3.22
N ILE A 183 -2.54 5.18 -4.16
CA ILE A 183 -2.67 3.84 -4.75
C ILE A 183 -1.39 3.42 -5.49
N ASN A 184 -0.76 4.36 -6.22
CA ASN A 184 0.53 4.14 -6.87
C ASN A 184 1.62 3.76 -5.85
N PHE A 185 1.60 4.40 -4.67
CA PHE A 185 2.55 4.08 -3.59
C PHE A 185 2.31 2.67 -3.05
N ALA A 186 1.07 2.42 -2.62
CA ALA A 186 0.69 1.20 -1.93
C ALA A 186 0.86 -0.03 -2.84
N CYS A 187 0.55 0.12 -4.12
CA CYS A 187 0.69 -0.93 -5.14
C CYS A 187 2.10 -0.99 -5.76
N CYS A 188 3.04 -0.17 -5.28
CA CYS A 188 4.43 -0.08 -5.78
C CYS A 188 4.52 0.09 -7.31
N SER A 189 3.74 1.02 -7.85
CA SER A 189 3.77 1.37 -9.27
C SER A 189 4.69 2.56 -9.51
N PHE A 190 5.88 2.30 -10.08
CA PHE A 190 6.83 3.35 -10.46
C PHE A 190 6.39 4.14 -11.70
N THR A 191 5.57 3.52 -12.56
CA THR A 191 5.10 4.10 -13.83
C THR A 191 3.72 4.75 -13.71
N GLY A 192 2.94 4.39 -12.69
CA GLY A 192 1.52 4.74 -12.59
C GLY A 192 0.62 4.03 -13.61
N ASN A 193 1.17 3.07 -14.36
CA ASN A 193 0.44 2.34 -15.39
C ASN A 193 -0.26 1.11 -14.79
N PHE A 194 -1.60 1.06 -14.93
CA PHE A 194 -2.44 -0.04 -14.47
C PHE A 194 -3.12 -0.83 -15.60
N ASN A 195 -2.61 -0.76 -16.84
CA ASN A 195 -3.18 -1.50 -17.97
C ASN A 195 -3.25 -3.01 -17.71
N PHE A 196 -2.36 -3.56 -16.88
CA PHE A 196 -2.38 -4.95 -16.44
C PHE A 196 -3.70 -5.35 -15.72
N LEU A 197 -4.43 -4.39 -15.14
CA LEU A 197 -5.68 -4.67 -14.45
C LEU A 197 -6.75 -5.22 -15.40
N LEU A 198 -6.79 -4.77 -16.66
CA LEU A 198 -7.76 -5.28 -17.63
C LEU A 198 -7.56 -6.76 -17.87
N THR A 199 -6.32 -7.17 -18.17
CA THR A 199 -5.94 -8.59 -18.30
C THR A 199 -6.27 -9.39 -17.04
N ARG A 200 -6.04 -8.81 -15.86
CA ARG A 200 -6.27 -9.45 -14.57
C ARG A 200 -7.76 -9.64 -14.28
N VAL A 201 -8.60 -8.64 -14.57
CA VAL A 201 -10.06 -8.74 -14.46
C VAL A 201 -10.58 -9.79 -15.43
N ASP A 202 -10.12 -9.76 -16.68
CA ASP A 202 -10.52 -10.69 -17.72
C ASP A 202 -10.26 -12.15 -17.29
N ASN A 203 -9.05 -12.42 -16.78
CA ASN A 203 -8.67 -13.73 -16.28
C ASN A 203 -9.50 -14.19 -15.07
N VAL A 204 -9.75 -13.31 -14.10
CA VAL A 204 -10.51 -13.68 -12.88
C VAL A 204 -11.99 -13.88 -13.18
N ALA A 205 -12.56 -13.07 -14.08
CA ALA A 205 -13.95 -13.19 -14.49
C ALA A 205 -14.18 -14.25 -15.59
N GLY A 206 -13.11 -14.82 -16.16
CA GLY A 206 -13.19 -15.83 -17.21
C GLY A 206 -13.74 -15.28 -18.53
N LEU A 207 -13.38 -14.05 -18.87
CA LEU A 207 -13.92 -13.32 -20.03
C LEU A 207 -13.18 -13.62 -21.34
N ASN A 208 -12.12 -14.43 -21.30
CA ASN A 208 -11.39 -14.97 -22.47
C ASN A 208 -10.88 -13.92 -23.47
N GLY A 209 -10.39 -12.79 -22.97
CA GLY A 209 -9.80 -11.69 -23.76
C GLY A 209 -10.79 -10.60 -24.16
N LEU A 210 -12.08 -10.73 -23.83
CA LEU A 210 -13.12 -9.77 -24.20
C LEU A 210 -12.78 -8.32 -23.79
N LEU A 211 -12.21 -8.11 -22.60
CA LEU A 211 -11.89 -6.75 -22.16
C LEU A 211 -10.75 -6.12 -22.97
N LEU A 212 -9.80 -6.93 -23.43
CA LEU A 212 -8.70 -6.48 -24.27
C LEU A 212 -9.19 -6.18 -25.70
N GLU A 213 -10.14 -6.97 -26.22
CA GLU A 213 -10.78 -6.70 -27.50
C GLU A 213 -11.54 -5.37 -27.48
N ILE A 214 -12.27 -5.06 -26.40
CA ILE A 214 -12.99 -3.79 -26.25
C ILE A 214 -12.03 -2.61 -26.18
N GLN A 215 -10.89 -2.73 -25.48
CA GLN A 215 -9.92 -1.64 -25.34
C GLN A 215 -9.25 -1.27 -26.68
N ASN A 216 -9.06 -2.24 -27.58
CA ASN A 216 -8.33 -2.06 -28.83
C ASN A 216 -9.23 -1.62 -30.01
N ASN A 217 -10.54 -1.50 -29.81
CA ASN A 217 -11.52 -1.01 -30.79
C ASN A 217 -11.91 0.45 -30.50
#